data_AF-A0AAE3QF56-F1
#
_entry.id   AF-A0AAE3QF56-F1
#
_cell.length_a   1.000
_cell.length_b   1.000
_cell.length_c   1.000
_cell.angle_alpha   90.00
_cell.angle_beta   90.00
_cell.angle_gamma   90.00
#
_symmetry.space_group_name_H-M   'P 1'
#
loop_
_entity.id
_entity.type
_entity.pdbx_description
1 polymer ?
#
loop_
_entity_poly.entity_id
_entity_poly.type
_entity_poly.pdbx_seq_one_letter_code
_entity_poly.pdbx_strand_id
1 'polypeptide(L)'
;MALAGGSLSAIEPARAARMENPVAVFSGIDKITGRITTFDVYIDETVQFGALQVTPKVCYSRDDTEAQKIDAFVEVEEITLDRKIRRIFTGWMFADSPGLNAVEHPIYDVWLKECKQTSDVPAPDAQPAQEQ
;
A
#
# COMPACT_ATOMS: atom_id res chain seq x y z
N MET A 1 -41.17 -49.24 7.39
CA MET A 1 -41.46 -47.81 7.61
C MET A 1 -40.11 -47.14 7.86
N ALA A 2 -39.55 -46.48 6.84
CA ALA A 2 -38.16 -46.03 6.82
C ALA A 2 -37.97 -44.73 7.60
N LEU A 3 -36.96 -44.69 8.48
CA LEU A 3 -36.55 -43.49 9.22
C LEU A 3 -35.62 -42.67 8.32
N ALA A 4 -36.10 -41.51 7.84
CA ALA A 4 -35.29 -40.55 7.12
C ALA A 4 -34.40 -39.78 8.13
N GLY A 5 -33.11 -40.09 8.14
CA GLY A 5 -32.10 -39.32 8.89
C GLY A 5 -31.81 -38.01 8.16
N GLY A 6 -32.27 -36.89 8.72
CA GLY A 6 -31.93 -35.55 8.23
C GLY A 6 -30.54 -35.14 8.71
N SER A 7 -29.59 -34.99 7.78
CA SER A 7 -28.27 -34.44 8.06
C SER A 7 -28.37 -32.93 8.32
N LEU A 8 -28.00 -32.51 9.53
CA LEU A 8 -27.81 -31.10 9.87
C LEU A 8 -26.43 -30.67 9.35
N SER A 9 -26.38 -29.92 8.25
CA SER A 9 -25.15 -29.23 7.84
C SER A 9 -24.84 -28.11 8.85
N ALA A 10 -23.67 -28.15 9.48
CA ALA A 10 -23.16 -27.06 10.28
C ALA A 10 -22.87 -25.85 9.38
N ILE A 11 -23.39 -24.68 9.76
CA ILE A 11 -23.10 -23.41 9.08
C ILE A 11 -21.82 -22.87 9.70
N GLU A 12 -20.68 -23.03 9.03
CA GLU A 12 -19.45 -22.33 9.43
C GLU A 12 -19.51 -20.86 8.97
N PRO A 13 -19.17 -19.89 9.85
CA PRO A 13 -19.08 -18.50 9.44
C PRO A 13 -17.90 -18.31 8.48
N ALA A 14 -18.15 -17.67 7.33
CA ALA A 14 -17.09 -17.29 6.41
C ALA A 14 -16.13 -16.29 7.09
N ARG A 15 -14.84 -16.63 7.14
CA ARG A 15 -13.79 -15.74 7.68
C ARG A 15 -13.13 -14.98 6.52
N ALA A 16 -13.66 -13.80 6.18
CA ALA A 16 -12.99 -12.86 5.28
C ALA A 16 -11.93 -12.06 6.04
N ALA A 17 -10.83 -12.72 6.43
CA ALA A 17 -9.77 -12.09 7.20
C ALA A 17 -8.96 -11.15 6.29
N ARG A 18 -8.63 -9.97 6.82
CA ARG A 18 -7.75 -9.00 6.17
C ARG A 18 -6.31 -9.37 6.52
N MET A 19 -5.43 -9.44 5.52
CA MET A 19 -4.03 -9.79 5.71
C MET A 19 -3.20 -8.50 5.83
N GLU A 20 -2.50 -8.34 6.95
CA GLU A 20 -1.59 -7.21 7.15
C GLU A 20 -0.24 -7.50 6.48
N ASN A 21 0.30 -6.51 5.77
CA ASN A 21 1.55 -6.65 5.04
C ASN A 21 2.57 -5.61 5.50
N PRO A 22 3.84 -6.00 5.71
CA PRO A 22 4.92 -5.10 6.12
C PRO A 22 5.43 -4.20 4.99
N VAL A 23 5.08 -4.46 3.73
CA VAL A 23 5.53 -3.68 2.57
C VAL A 23 4.34 -3.24 1.72
N ALA A 24 4.28 -1.94 1.45
CA ALA A 24 3.40 -1.34 0.46
C ALA A 24 4.21 -1.00 -0.80
N VAL A 25 3.68 -1.36 -1.96
CA VAL A 25 4.32 -1.09 -3.24
C VAL A 25 3.54 0.00 -3.94
N PHE A 26 4.25 1.06 -4.33
CA PHE A 26 3.68 2.22 -4.99
C PHE A 26 4.16 2.30 -6.42
N SER A 27 3.33 2.90 -7.26
CA SER A 27 3.77 3.45 -8.55
C SER A 27 3.78 4.96 -8.45
N GLY A 28 4.85 5.55 -8.95
CA GLY A 28 4.99 6.99 -9.11
C GLY A 28 5.19 7.33 -10.58
N ILE A 29 4.56 8.40 -11.06
CA ILE A 29 4.83 8.98 -12.38
C ILE A 29 5.39 10.38 -12.23
N ASP A 30 6.45 10.68 -12.96
CA ASP A 30 6.90 12.04 -13.23
C ASP A 30 6.19 12.53 -14.51
N LYS A 31 5.28 13.48 -14.39
CA LYS A 31 4.48 14.03 -15.51
C LYS A 31 5.30 14.85 -16.50
N ILE A 32 6.49 15.32 -16.09
CA ILE A 32 7.39 16.08 -16.97
C ILE A 32 8.14 15.13 -17.89
N THR A 33 8.62 14.01 -17.35
CA THR A 33 9.40 13.02 -18.12
C THR A 33 8.55 11.88 -18.69
N GLY A 34 7.33 11.68 -18.19
CA GLY A 34 6.45 10.57 -18.52
C GLY A 34 6.92 9.21 -17.97
N ARG A 35 7.93 9.18 -17.09
CA ARG A 35 8.48 7.93 -16.54
C ARG A 35 7.66 7.46 -15.34
N ILE A 36 7.27 6.18 -15.39
CA ILE A 36 6.64 5.48 -14.26
C ILE A 36 7.68 4.61 -13.58
N THR A 37 7.76 4.71 -12.26
CA THR A 37 8.63 3.88 -11.42
C THR A 37 7.82 3.17 -10.36
N THR A 38 8.14 1.90 -10.10
CA THR A 38 7.60 1.17 -8.96
C THR A 38 8.65 1.15 -7.85
N PHE A 39 8.21 1.39 -6.62
CA PHE A 39 9.08 1.38 -5.45
C PHE A 39 8.36 0.77 -4.25
N ASP A 40 9.14 0.07 -3.44
CA ASP A 40 8.67 -0.59 -2.22
C ASP A 40 8.88 0.35 -1.04
N VAL A 41 7.91 0.38 -0.13
CA VAL A 41 7.96 1.17 1.09
C VAL A 41 7.52 0.29 2.24
N TYR A 42 8.38 0.16 3.25
CA TYR A 42 8.04 -0.52 4.48
C TYR A 42 7.01 0.29 5.27
N ILE A 43 6.16 -0.39 6.04
CA ILE A 43 5.20 0.30 6.92
C ILE A 43 5.94 1.20 7.90
N ASP A 44 5.40 2.41 8.09
CA ASP A 44 5.96 3.50 8.90
C ASP A 44 7.28 4.11 8.42
N GLU A 45 7.87 3.58 7.35
CA GLU A 45 9.02 4.18 6.69
C GLU A 45 8.62 5.24 5.67
N THR A 46 9.51 6.21 5.45
CA THR A 46 9.31 7.28 4.48
C THR A 46 10.26 7.11 3.30
N VAL A 47 9.69 6.97 2.10
CA VAL A 47 10.46 6.96 0.84
C VAL A 47 10.18 8.24 0.06
N GLN A 48 11.24 8.81 -0.51
CA GLN A 48 11.14 10.01 -1.34
C GLN A 48 10.98 9.64 -2.82
N PHE A 49 9.92 10.15 -3.44
CA PHE A 49 9.70 10.11 -4.88
C PHE A 49 9.61 11.54 -5.43
N GLY A 50 10.70 12.01 -6.07
CA GLY A 50 10.81 13.39 -6.52
C GLY A 50 10.73 14.38 -5.37
N ALA A 51 9.71 15.24 -5.37
CA ALA A 51 9.44 16.18 -4.26
C ALA A 51 8.47 15.61 -3.20
N LEU A 52 7.98 14.39 -3.37
CA LEU A 52 7.02 13.77 -2.46
C LEU A 52 7.72 12.82 -1.49
N GLN A 53 7.29 12.84 -0.23
CA GLN A 53 7.63 11.87 0.80
C GLN A 53 6.40 11.01 1.09
N VAL A 54 6.50 9.71 0.83
CA VAL A 54 5.40 8.76 0.92
C VAL A 54 5.61 7.86 2.12
N THR A 55 4.64 7.83 3.02
CA THR A 55 4.69 7.05 4.26
C THR A 55 3.41 6.22 4.42
N PRO A 56 3.42 4.92 4.09
CA PRO A 56 2.30 4.03 4.37
C PRO A 56 2.24 3.71 5.87
N LYS A 57 1.05 3.79 6.46
CA LYS A 57 0.79 3.44 7.87
C LYS A 57 0.27 2.03 8.04
N VAL A 58 -0.48 1.53 7.06
CA VAL A 58 -0.93 0.14 6.98
C VAL A 58 -1.06 -0.26 5.52
N CYS A 59 -0.91 -1.55 5.23
CA CYS A 59 -1.15 -2.11 3.91
C CYS A 59 -1.84 -3.46 4.05
N TYR A 60 -3.03 -3.58 3.44
CA TYR A 60 -3.89 -4.73 3.56
C TYR A 60 -4.12 -5.41 2.21
N SER A 61 -4.10 -6.74 2.24
CA SER A 61 -4.52 -7.59 1.12
C SER A 61 -5.57 -8.60 1.57
N ARG A 62 -6.12 -9.33 0.60
CA ARG A 62 -7.04 -10.45 0.80
C ARG A 62 -6.39 -11.75 0.34
N ASP A 63 -6.98 -12.86 0.75
CA ASP A 63 -6.58 -14.16 0.21
C ASP A 63 -6.84 -14.26 -1.30
N ASP A 64 -6.26 -15.27 -1.93
CA ASP A 64 -6.38 -15.54 -3.37
C ASP A 64 -7.74 -16.13 -3.77
N THR A 65 -8.54 -16.57 -2.79
CA THR A 65 -9.87 -17.15 -3.02
C THR A 65 -10.98 -16.11 -3.13
N GLU A 66 -10.73 -14.89 -2.62
CA GLU A 66 -11.60 -13.72 -2.74
C GLU A 66 -11.14 -12.78 -3.87
N ALA A 67 -12.01 -11.87 -4.29
CA ALA A 67 -11.63 -10.76 -5.15
C ALA A 67 -10.51 -9.93 -4.48
N GLN A 68 -9.40 -9.75 -5.21
CA GLN A 68 -8.24 -8.99 -4.75
C GLN A 68 -8.64 -7.54 -4.45
N LYS A 69 -8.71 -7.22 -3.16
CA LYS A 69 -8.91 -5.85 -2.66
C LYS A 69 -7.70 -5.48 -1.84
N ILE A 70 -6.91 -4.57 -2.38
CA ILE A 70 -5.69 -4.09 -1.75
C ILE A 70 -5.89 -2.62 -1.39
N ASP A 71 -5.76 -2.33 -0.11
CA ASP A 71 -5.97 -1.00 0.45
C ASP A 71 -4.86 -0.63 1.44
N ALA A 72 -4.45 0.64 1.43
CA ALA A 72 -3.41 1.15 2.32
C ALA A 72 -3.80 2.53 2.84
N PHE A 73 -3.55 2.80 4.12
CA PHE A 73 -3.62 4.17 4.64
C PHE A 73 -2.26 4.82 4.47
N VAL A 74 -2.23 5.98 3.81
CA VAL A 74 -0.99 6.61 3.36
C VAL A 74 -1.00 8.08 3.73
N GLU A 75 0.15 8.57 4.19
CA GLU A 75 0.44 9.98 4.37
C GLU A 75 1.45 10.40 3.31
N VAL A 76 1.18 11.50 2.61
CA VAL A 76 2.11 12.06 1.62
C VAL A 76 2.37 13.53 1.91
N GLU A 77 3.64 13.86 1.96
CA GLU A 77 4.15 15.20 2.20
C GLU A 77 4.91 15.70 0.97
N GLU A 78 4.85 17.00 0.74
CA GLU A 78 5.56 17.70 -0.32
C GLU A 78 6.70 18.51 0.28
N ILE A 79 7.88 18.39 -0.31
CA ILE A 79 9.03 19.27 -0.07
C ILE A 79 8.96 20.41 -1.08
N THR A 80 8.59 21.58 -0.59
CA THR A 80 8.45 22.78 -1.42
C THR A 80 9.81 23.36 -1.84
N LEU A 81 9.81 24.28 -2.82
CA LEU A 81 11.02 24.97 -3.28
C LEU A 81 11.74 25.77 -2.17
N ASP A 82 11.00 26.26 -1.17
CA ASP A 82 11.55 26.93 0.01
C ASP A 82 11.93 25.95 1.13
N ARG A 83 12.00 24.64 0.84
CA ARG A 83 12.39 23.54 1.74
C ARG A 83 11.47 23.40 2.95
N LYS A 84 10.19 23.72 2.80
CA LYS A 84 9.17 23.41 3.81
C LYS A 84 8.54 22.07 3.50
N ILE A 85 8.25 21.31 4.55
CA ILE A 85 7.52 20.06 4.45
C ILE A 85 6.06 20.36 4.76
N ARG A 86 5.16 19.99 3.85
CA ARG A 86 3.72 20.15 4.02
C ARG A 86 3.01 18.87 3.63
N ARG A 87 2.13 18.38 4.50
CA ARG A 87 1.24 17.26 4.17
C ARG A 87 0.23 17.67 3.10
N ILE A 88 0.22 16.94 1.99
CA ILE A 88 -0.70 17.16 0.88
C ILE A 88 -1.78 16.08 0.79
N PHE A 89 -1.56 14.93 1.41
CA PHE A 89 -2.52 13.82 1.43
C PHE A 89 -2.44 13.02 2.72
N THR A 90 -3.60 12.57 3.20
CA THR A 90 -3.74 11.57 4.26
C THR A 90 -5.05 10.84 4.01
N GLY A 91 -4.98 9.52 3.79
CA GLY A 91 -6.17 8.77 3.44
C GLY A 91 -5.91 7.36 2.94
N TRP A 92 -7.01 6.67 2.63
CA TRP A 92 -6.99 5.32 2.07
C TRP A 92 -6.77 5.36 0.57
N MET A 93 -5.78 4.61 0.09
CA MET A 93 -5.57 4.31 -1.33
C MET A 93 -6.06 2.90 -1.66
N PHE A 94 -6.54 2.71 -2.88
CA PHE A 94 -7.08 1.43 -3.37
C PHE A 94 -6.35 1.03 -4.66
N ALA A 95 -5.71 -0.13 -4.67
CA ALA A 95 -4.92 -0.56 -5.83
C ALA A 95 -5.78 -0.89 -7.05
N ASP A 96 -7.01 -1.37 -6.83
CA ASP A 96 -7.98 -1.72 -7.87
C ASP A 96 -8.71 -0.50 -8.45
N SER A 97 -8.65 0.65 -7.77
CA SER A 97 -9.24 1.91 -8.21
C SER A 97 -8.35 3.11 -7.86
N PRO A 98 -7.16 3.23 -8.46
CA PRO A 98 -6.21 4.31 -8.14
C PRO A 98 -6.81 5.71 -8.26
N GLY A 99 -7.68 5.94 -9.26
CA GLY A 99 -8.31 7.24 -9.49
C GLY A 99 -9.32 7.69 -8.41
N LEU A 100 -9.66 6.84 -7.44
CA LEU A 100 -10.55 7.26 -6.35
C LEU A 100 -9.84 8.07 -5.28
N ASN A 101 -8.59 7.72 -4.96
CA ASN A 101 -7.84 8.32 -3.83
C ASN A 101 -6.32 8.28 -4.06
N ALA A 102 -5.84 8.49 -5.28
CA ALA A 102 -4.42 8.70 -5.54
C ALA A 102 -3.97 10.13 -5.15
N VAL A 103 -2.66 10.31 -4.98
CA VAL A 103 -2.09 11.65 -4.89
C VAL A 103 -1.90 12.21 -6.29
N GLU A 104 -2.62 13.28 -6.57
CA GLU A 104 -2.48 14.06 -7.80
C GLU A 104 -1.72 15.36 -7.52
N HIS A 105 -0.40 15.33 -7.69
CA HIS A 105 0.44 16.53 -7.59
C HIS A 105 0.72 17.10 -9.00
N PRO A 106 0.91 18.42 -9.18
CA PRO A 106 1.07 19.01 -10.52
C PRO A 106 2.20 18.41 -11.35
N ILE A 107 3.24 17.87 -10.69
CA ILE A 107 4.42 17.28 -11.33
C ILE A 107 4.48 15.75 -11.16
N TYR A 108 3.93 15.22 -10.08
CA TYR A 108 4.09 13.82 -9.68
C TYR A 108 2.73 13.20 -9.38
N ASP A 109 2.46 11.97 -9.79
CA ASP A 109 1.37 11.19 -9.18
C ASP A 109 1.93 9.98 -8.46
N VAL A 110 1.30 9.61 -7.36
CA VAL A 110 1.63 8.40 -6.60
C VAL A 110 0.35 7.65 -6.26
N TRP A 111 0.35 6.34 -6.51
CA TRP A 111 -0.76 5.46 -6.18
C TRP A 111 -0.28 4.10 -5.70
N LEU A 112 -1.10 3.47 -4.84
CA LEU A 112 -0.89 2.11 -4.36
C LEU A 112 -1.00 1.11 -5.53
N LYS A 113 -0.09 0.15 -5.58
CA LYS A 113 -0.08 -0.92 -6.58
C LYS A 113 -0.36 -2.29 -5.96
N GLU A 114 0.29 -2.62 -4.86
CA GLU A 114 0.13 -3.90 -4.17
C GLU A 114 0.62 -3.81 -2.71
N CYS A 115 0.27 -4.82 -1.90
CA CYS A 115 0.84 -5.07 -0.60
C CYS A 115 1.51 -6.44 -0.62
N LYS A 116 2.70 -6.58 -0.02
CA LYS A 116 3.44 -7.85 -0.02
C LYS A 116 4.14 -8.13 1.31
N GLN A 117 4.38 -9.42 1.56
CA GLN A 117 5.02 -9.91 2.78
C GLN A 117 6.54 -9.70 2.80
N THR A 118 7.18 -9.65 1.63
CA THR A 118 8.64 -9.56 1.50
C THR A 118 9.02 -8.61 0.36
N SER A 119 10.17 -7.96 0.47
CA SER A 119 10.75 -7.12 -0.57
C SER A 119 12.20 -7.55 -0.83
N ASP A 120 12.64 -7.43 -2.07
CA ASP A 120 14.04 -7.61 -2.46
C ASP A 120 14.91 -6.40 -2.03
N VAL A 121 14.28 -5.29 -1.64
CA VAL A 121 14.96 -4.11 -1.10
C VAL A 121 15.14 -4.29 0.41
N PRO A 122 16.39 -4.25 0.93
CA PRO A 122 16.63 -4.34 2.37
C PRO A 122 15.87 -3.25 3.12
N ALA A 123 15.28 -3.62 4.27
CA ALA A 123 14.68 -2.63 5.17
C ALA A 123 15.75 -1.63 5.65
N PRO A 124 15.40 -0.36 5.91
CA PRO A 124 16.34 0.66 6.39
C PRO A 124 17.14 0.22 7.64
N ASP A 125 16.52 -0.54 8.54
CA ASP A 125 17.15 -1.06 9.76
C ASP A 125 17.99 -2.33 9.54
N ALA A 126 17.99 -2.90 8.33
CA ALA A 126 18.87 -4.02 7.97
C ALA A 126 20.29 -3.56 7.58
N GLN A 127 20.57 -2.25 7.61
CA GLN A 127 21.93 -1.73 7.48
C GLN A 127 22.47 -1.42 8.89
N PRO A 128 23.46 -2.16 9.43
CA PRO A 128 24.18 -1.67 10.59
C PRO A 128 24.78 -0.31 10.20
N ALA A 129 24.55 0.69 11.05
CA ALA A 129 25.11 2.03 10.93
C ALA A 129 26.55 1.97 10.39
N GLN A 130 26.72 2.27 9.11
CA GLN A 130 28.03 2.48 8.52
C GLN A 130 28.45 3.88 8.92
N GLU A 131 29.11 3.95 10.07
CA GLU A 131 29.95 5.05 10.50
C GLU A 131 30.93 5.39 9.36
N GLN A 132 30.82 6.60 8.80
CA GLN A 132 31.85 7.27 7.99
C GLN A 132 31.86 8.75 8.34
#